data_AF-S7Y6R5-F1
#
_entry.id   AF-S7Y6R5-F1
#
_cell.length_a   1.000
_cell.length_b   1.000
_cell.length_c   1.000
_cell.angle_alpha   90.00
_cell.angle_beta   90.00
_cell.angle_gamma   90.00
#
_symmetry.space_group_name_H-M   'P 1'
#
loop_
_entity.id
_entity.type
_entity.pdbx_description
1 polymer ?
#
loop_
_entity_poly.entity_id
_entity_poly.type
_entity_poly.pdbx_seq_one_letter_code
_entity_poly.pdbx_strand_id
1 'polypeptide(L)'
;MAEPKKDDMAMTNLILIGILVAFCVFLWYFYHTDITYYGLKFAWTILGIFDWSFSPGIISFWRSQIAQLASQPQNLKFEQLLEVLNKVGYFFIWIPIILAIRGIKLAIEKNKKLPKRKITVETLPWIMAKHSPAIIPSLYYGDSKSLLLNVNPPEHKGALNPEEWVEQHGVLINNELDRERCIDIFIKDLGTPIQSIQDLNEVEKVLFSIFAPRIFGKEKNFKESQQLLDSLNYSCHQGTFNEKKGYPTLALAQSQFNKYASEPQLAKWLEKHKYSRTFLHAIHKQAIQTGKLPSSQFRWLKGMDRGLWYALNTTGRKTPFIESAAVFTQTLWEEYASDMGYELAEPQVDEVVDGIEAYLRKVGILN
;
A
#
# COMPACT_ATOMS: atom_id res chain seq x y z
N MET A 1 -38.47 -8.38 4.23
CA MET A 1 -39.02 -7.04 3.92
C MET A 1 -38.45 -6.08 4.95
N ALA A 2 -37.52 -5.21 4.56
CA ALA A 2 -36.99 -4.17 5.44
C ALA A 2 -37.80 -2.89 5.21
N GLU A 3 -38.38 -2.35 6.28
CA GLU A 3 -39.09 -1.07 6.26
C GLU A 3 -38.14 0.08 5.89
N PRO A 4 -38.60 1.06 5.09
CA PRO A 4 -37.79 2.23 4.77
C PRO A 4 -37.61 3.08 6.03
N LYS A 5 -36.35 3.26 6.46
CA LYS A 5 -35.97 4.27 7.46
C LYS A 5 -36.47 5.64 6.98
N LYS A 6 -37.45 6.18 7.68
CA LYS A 6 -37.94 7.55 7.47
C LYS A 6 -36.78 8.52 7.74
N ASP A 7 -36.58 9.50 6.87
CA ASP A 7 -35.47 10.45 6.91
C ASP A 7 -35.50 11.34 8.17
N ASP A 8 -34.95 10.84 9.27
CA ASP A 8 -34.79 11.58 10.54
C ASP A 8 -34.01 12.89 10.36
N MET A 9 -33.10 12.95 9.39
CA MET A 9 -32.33 14.15 9.04
C MET A 9 -33.22 15.28 8.48
N ALA A 10 -34.23 14.95 7.67
CA ALA A 10 -35.14 15.96 7.13
C ALA A 10 -36.03 16.55 8.23
N MET A 11 -36.54 15.69 9.12
CA MET A 11 -37.34 16.11 10.28
C MET A 11 -36.52 16.96 11.27
N THR A 12 -35.26 16.58 11.52
CA THR A 12 -34.34 17.36 12.37
C THR A 12 -34.06 18.73 11.77
N ASN A 13 -33.82 18.81 10.46
CA ASN A 13 -33.62 20.10 9.78
C ASN A 13 -34.86 20.99 9.84
N LEU A 14 -36.07 20.43 9.70
CA LEU A 14 -37.32 21.19 9.82
C LEU A 14 -37.53 21.74 11.24
N ILE A 15 -37.23 20.95 12.26
CA ILE A 15 -37.28 21.40 13.67
C ILE A 15 -36.28 22.54 13.91
N LEU A 16 -35.05 22.39 13.39
CA LEU A 16 -34.00 23.40 13.56
C LEU A 16 -34.34 24.72 12.85
N ILE A 17 -34.92 24.64 11.65
CA ILE A 17 -35.47 25.80 10.94
C ILE A 17 -36.61 26.44 11.75
N GLY A 18 -37.52 25.63 12.30
CA GLY A 18 -38.62 26.12 13.14
C GLY A 18 -38.15 26.88 14.39
N ILE A 19 -37.14 26.35 15.09
CA ILE A 19 -36.53 27.02 16.25
C ILE A 19 -35.87 28.34 15.83
N LEU A 20 -35.17 28.37 14.70
CA LEU A 20 -34.51 29.57 14.19
C LEU A 20 -35.54 30.65 13.81
N VAL A 21 -36.63 30.27 13.14
CA VAL A 21 -37.73 31.20 12.82
C VAL A 21 -38.38 31.73 14.09
N ALA A 22 -38.67 30.86 15.06
CA ALA A 22 -39.25 31.28 16.35
C ALA A 22 -38.33 32.26 17.09
N PHE A 23 -37.01 32.03 17.06
CA PHE A 23 -36.01 32.93 17.63
C PHE A 23 -35.95 34.28 16.91
N CYS A 24 -36.02 34.30 15.57
CA CYS A 24 -36.09 35.55 14.81
C CYS A 24 -37.35 36.36 15.11
N VAL A 25 -38.51 35.69 15.23
CA VAL A 25 -39.77 36.34 15.62
C VAL A 25 -39.70 36.89 17.04
N PHE A 26 -39.10 36.13 17.97
CA PHE A 26 -38.84 36.58 19.33
C PHE A 26 -37.97 37.83 19.36
N LEU A 27 -36.84 37.84 18.66
CA LEU A 27 -35.96 39.02 18.56
C LEU A 27 -36.69 40.22 17.96
N TRP A 28 -37.49 40.01 16.93
CA TRP A 28 -38.30 41.07 16.34
C TRP A 28 -39.28 41.66 17.35
N TYR A 29 -39.99 40.84 18.12
CA TYR A 29 -40.99 41.33 19.09
C TYR A 29 -40.36 42.16 20.22
N PHE A 30 -39.23 41.72 20.77
CA PHE A 30 -38.59 42.39 21.91
C PHE A 30 -37.68 43.55 21.52
N TYR A 31 -37.01 43.47 20.37
CA TYR A 31 -36.00 44.45 19.93
C TYR A 31 -36.39 45.14 18.62
N HIS A 32 -37.67 45.18 18.27
CA HIS A 32 -38.19 45.78 17.04
C HIS A 32 -37.56 47.14 16.73
N THR A 33 -37.64 48.05 17.70
CA THR A 33 -37.21 49.45 17.55
C THR A 33 -35.72 49.55 17.27
N ASP A 34 -34.91 48.75 17.98
CA ASP A 34 -33.46 48.76 17.84
C ASP A 34 -33.04 48.13 16.50
N ILE A 35 -33.61 46.97 16.15
CA ILE A 35 -33.33 46.27 14.89
C ILE A 35 -33.67 47.18 13.70
N THR A 36 -34.82 47.83 13.74
CA THR A 36 -35.27 48.74 12.69
C THR A 36 -34.36 49.97 12.61
N TYR A 37 -34.02 50.61 13.73
CA TYR A 37 -33.15 51.79 13.74
C TYR A 37 -31.74 51.46 13.24
N TYR A 38 -31.11 50.40 13.77
CA TYR A 38 -29.75 50.02 13.37
C TYR A 38 -29.71 49.46 11.93
N GLY A 39 -30.75 48.76 11.50
CA GLY A 39 -30.91 48.31 10.11
C GLY A 39 -31.00 49.48 9.13
N LEU A 40 -31.80 50.50 9.44
CA LEU A 40 -31.91 51.72 8.63
C LEU A 40 -30.63 52.55 8.68
N LYS A 41 -29.98 52.66 9.85
CA LYS A 41 -28.69 53.34 10.00
C LYS A 41 -27.62 52.67 9.14
N PHE A 42 -27.55 51.33 9.17
CA PHE A 42 -26.65 50.54 8.33
C PHE A 42 -26.91 50.76 6.84
N ALA A 43 -28.17 50.68 6.42
CA ALA A 43 -28.60 50.98 5.05
C ALA A 43 -28.17 52.39 4.61
N TRP A 44 -28.39 53.39 5.47
CA TRP A 44 -28.01 54.78 5.21
C TRP A 44 -26.49 54.97 5.09
N THR A 45 -25.71 54.31 5.94
CA THR A 45 -24.23 54.35 5.89
C THR A 45 -23.71 53.72 4.62
N ILE A 46 -24.24 52.57 4.20
CA ILE A 46 -23.83 51.92 2.95
C ILE A 46 -24.14 52.80 1.74
N LEU A 47 -25.37 53.32 1.66
CA LEU A 47 -25.73 54.21 0.56
C LEU A 47 -24.84 55.46 0.54
N GLY A 48 -24.38 55.93 1.71
CA GLY A 48 -23.43 57.04 1.79
C GLY A 48 -22.03 56.75 1.24
N ILE A 49 -21.61 55.49 1.18
CA ILE A 49 -20.37 55.11 0.49
C ILE A 49 -20.52 55.27 -1.03
N PHE A 50 -21.73 55.09 -1.55
CA PHE A 50 -22.05 55.13 -2.99
C PHE A 50 -22.65 56.46 -3.47
N ASP A 51 -22.97 57.38 -2.56
CA ASP A 51 -23.53 58.71 -2.84
C ASP A 51 -22.43 59.69 -3.24
N TRP A 52 -21.87 59.47 -4.43
CA TRP A 52 -20.83 60.31 -5.03
C TRP A 52 -21.44 61.45 -5.85
N SER A 53 -20.70 62.54 -6.05
CA SER A 53 -21.18 63.74 -6.76
C SER A 53 -21.63 63.50 -8.21
N PHE A 54 -21.24 62.37 -8.80
CA PHE A 54 -21.63 61.97 -10.17
C PHE A 54 -22.74 60.91 -10.19
N SER A 55 -23.19 60.44 -9.03
CA SER A 55 -24.26 59.44 -8.94
C SER A 55 -25.61 60.08 -9.27
N PRO A 56 -26.54 59.34 -9.91
CA PRO A 56 -27.90 59.82 -10.11
C PRO A 56 -28.52 60.19 -8.75
N GLY A 57 -29.22 61.33 -8.67
CA GLY A 57 -29.87 61.83 -7.43
C GLY A 57 -30.92 60.89 -6.78
N ILE A 58 -31.04 59.68 -7.29
CA ILE A 58 -31.82 58.57 -6.75
C ILE A 58 -31.21 58.08 -5.43
N ILE A 59 -29.89 58.03 -5.29
CA ILE A 59 -29.23 57.54 -4.06
C ILE A 59 -29.46 58.54 -2.91
N SER A 60 -29.28 59.84 -3.16
CA SER A 60 -29.55 60.87 -2.17
C SER A 60 -31.03 60.93 -1.79
N PHE A 61 -31.95 60.70 -2.73
CA PHE A 61 -33.38 60.54 -2.47
C PHE A 61 -33.68 59.32 -1.59
N TRP A 62 -33.03 58.18 -1.82
CA TRP A 62 -33.21 57.00 -0.97
C TRP A 62 -32.64 57.22 0.43
N ARG A 63 -31.50 57.91 0.55
CA ARG A 63 -30.92 58.28 1.85
C ARG A 63 -31.83 59.23 2.64
N SER A 64 -32.45 60.21 1.98
CA SER A 64 -33.38 61.13 2.66
C SER A 64 -34.66 60.41 3.09
N GLN A 65 -35.20 59.50 2.27
CA GLN A 65 -36.31 58.63 2.68
C GLN A 65 -35.97 57.76 3.88
N ILE A 66 -34.79 57.14 3.89
CA ILE A 66 -34.34 56.31 5.02
C ILE A 66 -34.17 57.15 6.29
N ALA A 67 -33.64 58.37 6.19
CA ALA A 67 -33.52 59.28 7.31
C ALA A 67 -34.88 59.71 7.88
N GLN A 68 -35.88 59.92 7.02
CA GLN A 68 -37.26 60.20 7.43
C GLN A 68 -37.88 58.99 8.15
N LEU A 69 -37.72 57.78 7.60
CA LEU A 69 -38.21 56.55 8.22
C LEU A 69 -37.51 56.27 9.57
N ALA A 70 -36.22 56.55 9.68
CA ALA A 70 -35.44 56.39 10.91
C ALA A 70 -35.84 57.37 12.03
N SER A 71 -36.62 58.42 11.74
CA SER A 71 -37.15 59.34 12.75
C SER A 71 -38.33 58.76 13.55
N GLN A 72 -38.99 57.72 13.02
CA GLN A 72 -40.10 57.02 13.68
C GLN A 72 -39.93 55.48 13.58
N PRO A 73 -38.87 54.91 14.17
CA PRO A 73 -38.55 53.48 14.01
C PRO A 73 -39.58 52.55 14.69
N GLN A 74 -40.37 53.05 15.64
CA GLN A 74 -41.35 52.27 16.39
C GLN A 74 -42.57 51.86 15.55
N ASN A 75 -42.93 52.65 14.53
CA ASN A 75 -44.16 52.48 13.75
C ASN A 75 -43.95 51.73 12.42
N LEU A 76 -42.72 51.34 12.11
CA LEU A 76 -42.40 50.71 10.84
C LEU A 76 -42.76 49.23 10.85
N LYS A 77 -43.29 48.74 9.73
CA LYS A 77 -43.55 47.31 9.55
C LYS A 77 -42.30 46.61 9.02
N PHE A 78 -42.18 45.30 9.30
CA PHE A 78 -41.08 44.47 8.81
C PHE A 78 -40.92 44.53 7.29
N GLU A 79 -42.03 44.53 6.55
CA GLU A 79 -42.04 44.61 5.08
C GLU A 79 -41.36 45.89 4.56
N GLN A 80 -41.59 47.03 5.22
CA GLN A 80 -41.01 48.31 4.84
C GLN A 80 -39.50 48.34 5.12
N LEU A 81 -39.07 47.77 6.25
CA LEU A 81 -37.65 47.60 6.56
C LEU A 81 -36.97 46.69 5.52
N LEU A 82 -37.60 45.57 5.18
CA LEU A 82 -37.08 44.62 4.20
C LEU A 82 -36.99 45.25 2.79
N GLU A 83 -37.96 46.07 2.39
CA GLU A 83 -37.92 46.78 1.11
C GLU A 83 -36.73 47.74 1.01
N VAL A 84 -36.48 48.51 2.07
CA VAL A 84 -35.30 49.40 2.17
C VAL A 84 -34.00 48.60 2.11
N LEU A 85 -33.91 47.51 2.87
CA LEU A 85 -32.72 46.66 2.89
C LEU A 85 -32.49 45.95 1.54
N ASN A 86 -33.55 45.51 0.85
CA ASN A 86 -33.47 44.92 -0.49
C ASN A 86 -32.94 45.92 -1.52
N LYS A 87 -33.37 47.19 -1.45
CA LYS A 87 -32.86 48.27 -2.30
C LYS A 87 -31.35 48.47 -2.11
N VAL A 88 -30.87 48.43 -0.87
CA VAL A 88 -29.42 48.46 -0.57
C VAL A 88 -28.73 47.17 -1.02
N GLY A 89 -29.41 46.03 -0.93
CA GLY A 89 -28.91 44.71 -1.35
C GLY A 89 -28.50 44.64 -2.82
N TYR A 90 -29.08 45.45 -3.72
CA TYR A 90 -28.69 45.49 -5.12
C TYR A 90 -27.20 45.85 -5.33
N PHE A 91 -26.62 46.66 -4.45
CA PHE A 91 -25.19 47.01 -4.50
C PHE A 91 -24.26 45.82 -4.19
N PHE A 92 -24.79 44.73 -3.64
CA PHE A 92 -24.04 43.53 -3.29
C PHE A 92 -24.31 42.35 -4.24
N ILE A 93 -25.13 42.52 -5.29
CA ILE A 93 -25.52 41.45 -6.20
C ILE A 93 -24.33 40.82 -6.94
N TRP A 94 -23.23 41.57 -7.08
CA TRP A 94 -22.00 41.09 -7.70
C TRP A 94 -21.29 40.02 -6.85
N ILE A 95 -21.45 40.01 -5.53
CA ILE A 95 -20.85 39.01 -4.63
C ILE A 95 -21.34 37.59 -4.95
N PRO A 96 -22.67 37.28 -4.94
CA PRO A 96 -23.15 35.95 -5.29
C PRO A 96 -22.84 35.59 -6.75
N ILE A 97 -22.81 36.55 -7.68
CA ILE A 97 -22.39 36.31 -9.07
C ILE A 97 -20.93 35.84 -9.13
N ILE A 98 -20.00 36.51 -8.44
CA ILE A 98 -18.59 36.09 -8.39
C ILE A 98 -18.46 34.71 -7.76
N LEU A 99 -19.18 34.44 -6.67
CA LEU A 99 -19.18 33.12 -6.03
C LEU A 99 -19.73 32.03 -6.95
N ALA A 100 -20.80 32.31 -7.69
CA ALA A 100 -21.36 31.39 -8.68
C ALA A 100 -20.37 31.12 -9.82
N ILE A 101 -19.76 32.15 -10.40
CA ILE A 101 -18.73 32.02 -11.45
C ILE A 101 -17.55 31.19 -10.95
N ARG A 102 -17.07 31.46 -9.72
CA ARG A 102 -15.98 30.69 -9.10
C ARG A 102 -16.39 29.23 -8.88
N GLY A 103 -17.61 28.98 -8.42
CA GLY A 103 -18.16 27.64 -8.24
C GLY A 103 -18.22 26.87 -9.56
N ILE A 104 -18.73 27.50 -10.62
CA ILE A 104 -18.79 26.93 -11.97
C ILE A 104 -17.37 26.63 -12.49
N LYS A 105 -16.43 27.57 -12.36
CA LYS A 105 -15.04 27.36 -12.78
C LYS A 105 -14.40 26.18 -12.07
N LEU A 106 -14.55 26.10 -10.75
CA LEU A 106 -14.04 24.97 -9.96
C LEU A 106 -14.70 23.65 -10.33
N ALA A 107 -16.01 23.63 -10.62
CA ALA A 107 -16.72 22.43 -11.05
C ALA A 107 -16.19 21.93 -12.42
N ILE A 108 -15.97 22.84 -13.37
CA ILE A 108 -15.42 22.52 -14.69
C ILE A 108 -13.95 22.05 -14.58
N GLU A 109 -13.13 22.72 -13.76
CA GLU A 109 -11.72 22.34 -13.56
C GLU A 109 -11.57 21.01 -12.82
N LYS A 110 -12.45 20.70 -11.86
CA LYS A 110 -12.43 19.44 -11.12
C LYS A 110 -12.74 18.23 -12.01
N ASN A 111 -13.53 18.42 -13.07
CA ASN A 111 -13.77 17.40 -14.10
C ASN A 111 -12.57 17.18 -15.05
N LYS A 112 -11.56 18.06 -15.04
CA LYS A 112 -10.31 17.90 -15.80
C LYS A 112 -9.23 17.09 -15.09
N LYS A 113 -9.57 16.31 -14.05
CA LYS A 113 -8.66 15.34 -13.41
C LYS A 113 -8.37 14.11 -14.28
N LEU A 114 -8.45 14.23 -15.60
CA LEU A 114 -7.87 13.25 -16.51
C LEU A 114 -6.34 13.39 -16.46
N PRO A 115 -5.59 12.28 -16.51
CA PRO A 115 -4.14 12.35 -16.49
C PRO A 115 -3.64 13.22 -17.64
N LYS A 116 -2.78 14.20 -17.34
CA LYS A 116 -2.21 15.12 -18.34
C LYS A 116 -1.33 14.41 -19.40
N ARG A 117 -0.95 13.16 -19.14
CA ARG A 117 -0.15 12.30 -20.03
C ARG A 117 -0.98 11.10 -20.48
N LYS A 118 -0.73 10.62 -21.70
CA LYS A 118 -1.25 9.31 -22.13
C LYS A 118 -0.61 8.23 -21.27
N ILE A 119 -1.44 7.55 -20.48
CA ILE A 119 -1.04 6.40 -19.68
C ILE A 119 -1.47 5.16 -20.46
N THR A 120 -0.49 4.35 -20.84
CA THR A 120 -0.66 3.11 -21.61
C THR A 120 -0.18 1.93 -20.77
N VAL A 121 -0.45 0.70 -21.24
CA VAL A 121 0.00 -0.52 -20.57
C VAL A 121 1.53 -0.57 -20.47
N GLU A 122 2.23 0.05 -21.42
CA GLU A 122 3.69 0.09 -21.46
C GLU A 122 4.25 1.20 -20.55
N THR A 123 3.57 2.34 -20.42
CA THR A 123 4.10 3.47 -19.64
C THR A 123 3.70 3.43 -18.16
N LEU A 124 2.56 2.83 -17.83
CA LEU A 124 2.06 2.76 -16.45
C LEU A 124 3.02 2.02 -15.49
N PRO A 125 3.61 0.86 -15.83
CA PRO A 125 4.50 0.15 -14.93
C PRO A 125 5.76 0.96 -14.59
N TRP A 126 6.34 1.67 -15.56
CA TRP A 126 7.47 2.58 -15.32
C TRP A 126 7.12 3.76 -14.43
N ILE A 127 5.90 4.27 -14.55
CA ILE A 127 5.39 5.32 -13.66
C ILE A 127 5.22 4.78 -12.24
N MET A 128 4.66 3.59 -12.11
CA MET A 128 4.42 2.93 -10.83
C MET A 128 5.71 2.48 -10.15
N ALA A 129 6.78 2.19 -10.91
CA ALA A 129 8.09 1.82 -10.39
C ALA A 129 8.67 2.87 -9.41
N LYS A 130 8.35 4.16 -9.60
CA LYS A 130 8.74 5.24 -8.67
C LYS A 130 8.04 5.12 -7.30
N HIS A 131 6.88 4.50 -7.25
CA HIS A 131 6.08 4.33 -6.03
C HIS A 131 6.19 2.92 -5.46
N SER A 132 6.41 1.92 -6.30
CA SER A 132 6.59 0.51 -5.95
C SER A 132 7.81 -0.05 -6.68
N PRO A 133 9.02 0.09 -6.10
CA PRO A 133 10.26 -0.32 -6.73
C PRO A 133 10.31 -1.83 -7.02
N ALA A 134 9.56 -2.64 -6.27
CA ALA A 134 9.44 -4.09 -6.46
C ALA A 134 9.07 -4.53 -7.89
N ILE A 135 8.47 -3.64 -8.69
CA ILE A 135 8.10 -3.92 -10.08
C ILE A 135 9.34 -3.84 -11.01
N ILE A 136 10.35 -3.03 -10.67
CA ILE A 136 11.50 -2.71 -11.52
C ILE A 136 12.17 -3.95 -12.12
N PRO A 137 12.52 -5.01 -11.36
CA PRO A 137 13.18 -6.17 -11.92
C PRO A 137 12.37 -6.81 -13.05
N SER A 138 11.05 -6.91 -12.88
CA SER A 138 10.15 -7.55 -13.85
C SER A 138 10.07 -6.79 -15.18
N LEU A 139 10.32 -5.48 -15.18
CA LEU A 139 10.31 -4.65 -16.39
C LEU A 139 11.48 -4.95 -17.34
N TYR A 140 12.54 -5.58 -16.84
CA TYR A 140 13.74 -5.90 -17.62
C TYR A 140 13.78 -7.33 -18.16
N TYR A 141 12.91 -8.22 -17.67
CA TYR A 141 12.93 -9.63 -18.05
C TYR A 141 12.14 -9.93 -19.33
N GLY A 142 11.07 -9.17 -19.56
CA GLY A 142 10.21 -9.30 -20.74
C GLY A 142 10.74 -8.56 -21.96
N ASP A 143 9.94 -8.55 -23.03
CA ASP A 143 10.23 -7.73 -24.20
C ASP A 143 10.08 -6.23 -23.86
N SER A 144 11.05 -5.43 -24.30
CA SER A 144 11.10 -3.97 -24.08
C SER A 144 9.85 -3.20 -24.56
N LYS A 145 9.15 -3.71 -25.58
CA LYS A 145 7.98 -3.05 -26.16
C LYS A 145 6.69 -3.44 -25.46
N SER A 146 6.47 -4.74 -25.28
CA SER A 146 5.24 -5.25 -24.65
C SER A 146 5.31 -5.31 -23.12
N LEU A 147 6.51 -5.29 -22.54
CA LEU A 147 6.81 -5.54 -21.12
C LEU A 147 6.34 -6.89 -20.59
N LEU A 148 5.86 -7.77 -21.47
CA LEU A 148 5.40 -9.11 -21.14
C LEU A 148 6.52 -10.11 -21.36
N LEU A 149 6.60 -11.10 -20.47
CA LEU A 149 7.48 -12.24 -20.60
C LEU A 149 6.78 -13.32 -21.45
N ASN A 150 6.79 -13.15 -22.77
CA ASN A 150 6.17 -14.10 -23.72
C ASN A 150 7.04 -15.32 -24.04
N VAL A 151 8.21 -15.40 -23.42
CA VAL A 151 9.19 -16.50 -23.56
C VAL A 151 9.33 -17.22 -22.22
N ASN A 152 9.83 -18.45 -22.23
CA ASN A 152 9.98 -19.25 -21.01
C ASN A 152 11.47 -19.47 -20.65
N PRO A 153 12.21 -18.40 -20.26
CA PRO A 153 13.65 -18.49 -20.01
C PRO A 153 13.92 -19.29 -18.73
N PRO A 154 15.00 -20.10 -18.67
CA PRO A 154 15.30 -20.97 -17.52
C PRO A 154 15.19 -20.29 -16.15
N GLU A 155 15.70 -19.06 -16.04
CA GLU A 155 15.70 -18.24 -14.80
C GLU A 155 14.30 -17.84 -14.31
N HIS A 156 13.30 -17.81 -15.18
CA HIS A 156 11.95 -17.35 -14.83
C HIS A 156 10.86 -18.37 -15.12
N LYS A 157 11.22 -19.59 -15.55
CA LYS A 157 10.30 -20.72 -15.72
C LYS A 157 9.37 -20.89 -14.51
N GLY A 158 8.14 -21.34 -14.76
CA GLY A 158 7.18 -21.72 -13.71
C GLY A 158 7.76 -22.75 -12.75
N ALA A 159 7.14 -22.93 -11.58
CA ALA A 159 7.53 -23.98 -10.64
C ALA A 159 7.37 -25.35 -11.30
N LEU A 160 8.27 -26.27 -11.01
CA LEU A 160 8.16 -27.65 -11.51
C LEU A 160 6.98 -28.35 -10.83
N ASN A 161 6.29 -29.18 -11.60
CA ASN A 161 5.41 -30.18 -11.01
C ASN A 161 6.23 -31.39 -10.51
N PRO A 162 5.70 -32.22 -9.60
CA PRO A 162 6.42 -33.40 -9.12
C PRO A 162 6.82 -34.36 -10.24
N GLU A 163 5.96 -34.57 -11.24
CA GLU A 163 6.25 -35.43 -12.40
C GLU A 163 7.41 -34.88 -13.26
N GLU A 164 7.44 -33.57 -13.49
CA GLU A 164 8.52 -32.90 -14.23
C GLU A 164 9.84 -32.96 -13.45
N TRP A 165 9.77 -32.83 -12.13
CA TRP A 165 10.95 -32.93 -11.26
C TRP A 165 11.54 -34.35 -11.30
N VAL A 166 10.70 -35.39 -11.25
CA VAL A 166 11.12 -36.79 -11.34
C VAL A 166 11.79 -37.09 -12.69
N GLU A 167 11.19 -36.62 -13.77
CA GLU A 167 11.73 -36.76 -15.13
C GLU A 167 13.08 -36.03 -15.26
N GLN A 168 13.16 -34.79 -14.80
CA GLN A 168 14.36 -33.97 -14.89
C GLN A 168 15.55 -34.58 -14.12
N HIS A 169 15.31 -35.23 -12.99
CA HIS A 169 16.36 -35.82 -12.16
C HIS A 169 16.64 -37.30 -12.48
N GLY A 170 15.80 -37.94 -13.30
CA GLY A 170 15.95 -39.34 -13.71
C GLY A 170 15.95 -40.31 -12.52
N VAL A 171 15.03 -40.09 -11.56
CA VAL A 171 14.91 -40.87 -10.31
C VAL A 171 13.86 -41.98 -10.38
N LEU A 172 13.18 -42.13 -11.51
CA LEU A 172 12.20 -43.19 -11.74
C LEU A 172 12.86 -44.37 -12.46
N ILE A 173 12.90 -45.54 -11.83
CA ILE A 173 13.49 -46.77 -12.37
C ILE A 173 12.43 -47.86 -12.29
N ASN A 174 12.05 -48.47 -13.42
CA ASN A 174 11.07 -49.57 -13.48
C ASN A 174 9.73 -49.28 -12.76
N ASN A 175 9.20 -48.05 -12.88
CA ASN A 175 8.00 -47.58 -12.15
C ASN A 175 8.13 -47.61 -10.62
N GLU A 176 9.35 -47.58 -10.10
CA GLU A 176 9.66 -47.38 -8.69
C GLU A 176 10.55 -46.14 -8.53
N LEU A 177 10.36 -45.42 -7.43
CA LEU A 177 11.13 -44.22 -7.12
C LEU A 177 12.42 -44.62 -6.41
N ASP A 178 13.57 -44.21 -6.94
CA ASP A 178 14.87 -44.38 -6.29
C ASP A 178 14.97 -43.44 -5.07
N ARG A 179 14.63 -43.99 -3.89
CA ARG A 179 14.54 -43.21 -2.64
C ARG A 179 15.89 -42.62 -2.24
N GLU A 180 16.97 -43.39 -2.33
CA GLU A 180 18.31 -42.94 -1.93
C GLU A 180 18.75 -41.74 -2.78
N ARG A 181 18.58 -41.83 -4.10
CA ARG A 181 18.92 -40.73 -4.99
C ARG A 181 18.03 -39.50 -4.78
N CYS A 182 16.74 -39.69 -4.47
CA CYS A 182 15.87 -38.58 -4.09
C CYS A 182 16.35 -37.87 -2.82
N ILE A 183 16.71 -38.64 -1.79
CA ILE A 183 17.24 -38.09 -0.53
C ILE A 183 18.50 -37.27 -0.80
N ASP A 184 19.45 -37.80 -1.58
CA ASP A 184 20.68 -37.08 -1.94
C ASP A 184 20.42 -35.75 -2.65
N ILE A 185 19.42 -35.70 -3.53
CA ILE A 185 19.04 -34.46 -4.24
C ILE A 185 18.39 -33.48 -3.26
N PHE A 186 17.47 -33.95 -2.41
CA PHE A 186 16.80 -33.09 -1.43
C PHE A 186 17.74 -32.55 -0.36
N ILE A 187 18.74 -33.31 0.06
CA ILE A 187 19.78 -32.82 0.96
C ILE A 187 20.57 -31.69 0.30
N LYS A 188 20.91 -31.81 -0.99
CA LYS A 188 21.56 -30.71 -1.74
C LYS A 188 20.67 -29.48 -1.86
N ASP A 189 19.35 -29.66 -1.94
CA ASP A 189 18.39 -28.55 -1.99
C ASP A 189 18.33 -27.75 -0.68
N LEU A 190 18.79 -28.29 0.46
CA LEU A 190 18.87 -27.55 1.72
C LEU A 190 19.88 -26.39 1.67
N GLY A 191 20.86 -26.44 0.78
CA GLY A 191 21.91 -25.44 0.63
C GLY A 191 23.19 -25.80 1.39
N THR A 192 24.05 -24.81 1.60
CA THR A 192 25.32 -25.03 2.31
C THR A 192 25.09 -25.20 3.81
N PRO A 193 25.75 -26.18 4.46
CA PRO A 193 25.80 -26.21 5.92
C PRO A 193 26.47 -24.93 6.45
N ILE A 194 25.88 -24.33 7.48
CA ILE A 194 26.35 -23.09 8.08
C ILE A 194 26.66 -23.30 9.56
N GLN A 195 27.77 -22.73 10.02
CA GLN A 195 28.10 -22.62 11.45
C GLN A 195 28.12 -21.15 11.87
N SER A 196 28.47 -20.27 10.94
CA SER A 196 28.52 -18.83 11.11
C SER A 196 27.69 -18.14 10.04
N ILE A 197 27.20 -16.94 10.35
CA ILE A 197 26.49 -16.09 9.39
C ILE A 197 27.38 -15.68 8.20
N GLN A 198 28.69 -15.75 8.36
CA GLN A 198 29.66 -15.44 7.30
C GLN A 198 29.72 -16.51 6.20
N ASP A 199 29.25 -17.72 6.50
CA ASP A 199 29.25 -18.86 5.57
C ASP A 199 28.16 -18.73 4.49
N LEU A 200 27.25 -17.76 4.64
CA LEU A 200 26.23 -17.44 3.65
C LEU A 200 26.84 -16.90 2.35
N ASN A 201 26.24 -17.28 1.23
CA ASN A 201 26.54 -16.69 -0.07
C ASN A 201 26.14 -15.21 -0.12
N GLU A 202 26.69 -14.44 -1.06
CA GLU A 202 26.41 -13.00 -1.16
C GLU A 202 24.92 -12.68 -1.32
N VAL A 203 24.18 -13.49 -2.08
CA VAL A 203 22.72 -13.35 -2.24
C VAL A 203 21.98 -13.66 -0.92
N GLU A 204 22.45 -14.67 -0.20
CA GLU A 204 21.89 -15.08 1.09
C GLU A 204 22.14 -14.03 2.18
N LYS A 205 23.34 -13.43 2.21
CA LYS A 205 23.69 -12.30 3.08
C LYS A 205 22.78 -11.10 2.82
N VAL A 206 22.49 -10.78 1.56
CA VAL A 206 21.57 -9.69 1.19
C VAL A 206 20.17 -9.96 1.74
N LEU A 207 19.65 -11.18 1.61
CA LEU A 207 18.34 -11.55 2.13
C LEU A 207 18.30 -11.53 3.66
N PHE A 208 19.34 -12.04 4.32
CA PHE A 208 19.49 -11.91 5.76
C PHE A 208 19.43 -10.44 6.19
N SER A 209 20.18 -9.55 5.52
CA SER A 209 20.15 -8.10 5.79
C SER A 209 18.77 -7.48 5.62
N ILE A 210 17.95 -7.97 4.69
CA ILE A 210 16.56 -7.51 4.51
C ILE A 210 15.70 -7.94 5.70
N PHE A 211 15.87 -9.17 6.20
CA PHE A 211 15.01 -9.74 7.24
C PHE A 211 15.43 -9.34 8.66
N ALA A 212 16.73 -9.27 8.93
CA ALA A 212 17.32 -9.03 10.24
C ALA A 212 16.75 -7.80 11.00
N PRO A 213 16.56 -6.61 10.39
CA PRO A 213 16.01 -5.45 11.08
C PRO A 213 14.59 -5.66 11.64
N ARG A 214 13.80 -6.53 10.99
CA ARG A 214 12.42 -6.82 11.40
C ARG A 214 12.36 -7.75 12.62
N ILE A 215 13.42 -8.49 12.88
CA ILE A 215 13.51 -9.48 13.96
C ILE A 215 14.34 -8.93 15.12
N PHE A 216 15.56 -8.47 14.83
CA PHE A 216 16.56 -8.08 15.83
C PHE A 216 16.55 -6.58 16.15
N GLY A 217 15.88 -5.75 15.34
CA GLY A 217 15.82 -4.29 15.56
C GLY A 217 15.04 -3.92 16.83
N LYS A 218 15.54 -2.91 17.58
CA LYS A 218 14.96 -2.43 18.85
C LYS A 218 13.45 -2.11 18.81
N GLU A 219 12.94 -1.66 17.65
CA GLU A 219 11.50 -1.43 17.43
C GLU A 219 10.98 -2.17 16.18
N LYS A 220 11.63 -3.28 15.80
CA LYS A 220 11.36 -4.00 14.55
C LYS A 220 11.38 -3.02 13.37
N ASN A 221 12.55 -2.46 13.05
CA ASN A 221 12.75 -1.36 12.09
C ASN A 221 12.27 -1.71 10.66
N PHE A 222 10.96 -1.66 10.42
CA PHE A 222 10.34 -1.94 9.11
C PHE A 222 10.85 -0.98 8.05
N LYS A 223 11.10 0.27 8.43
CA LYS A 223 11.60 1.31 7.54
C LYS A 223 12.99 0.99 7.01
N GLU A 224 13.89 0.48 7.85
CA GLU A 224 15.26 0.12 7.46
C GLU A 224 15.25 -1.05 6.46
N SER A 225 14.47 -2.10 6.77
CA SER A 225 14.25 -3.22 5.85
C SER A 225 13.65 -2.77 4.51
N GLN A 226 12.63 -1.90 4.54
CA GLN A 226 11.99 -1.39 3.33
C GLN A 226 12.92 -0.48 2.52
N GLN A 227 13.71 0.38 3.17
CA GLN A 227 14.68 1.24 2.50
C GLN A 227 15.77 0.43 1.79
N LEU A 228 16.26 -0.65 2.40
CA LEU A 228 17.21 -1.54 1.74
C LEU A 228 16.55 -2.22 0.53
N LEU A 229 15.34 -2.75 0.67
CA LEU A 229 14.58 -3.35 -0.44
C LEU A 229 14.36 -2.37 -1.59
N ASP A 230 13.92 -1.15 -1.29
CA ASP A 230 13.70 -0.12 -2.29
C ASP A 230 15.02 0.25 -2.99
N SER A 231 16.11 0.40 -2.24
CA SER A 231 17.44 0.69 -2.79
C SER A 231 17.96 -0.42 -3.70
N LEU A 232 17.80 -1.69 -3.30
CA LEU A 232 18.15 -2.85 -4.12
C LEU A 232 17.32 -2.88 -5.41
N ASN A 233 16.01 -2.68 -5.30
CA ASN A 233 15.11 -2.66 -6.45
C ASN A 233 15.42 -1.49 -7.40
N TYR A 234 15.75 -0.30 -6.89
CA TYR A 234 16.19 0.83 -7.73
C TYR A 234 17.54 0.54 -8.41
N SER A 235 18.46 -0.14 -7.72
CA SER A 235 19.75 -0.50 -8.31
C SER A 235 19.61 -1.45 -9.51
N CYS A 236 18.48 -2.16 -9.64
CA CYS A 236 18.21 -3.04 -10.79
C CYS A 236 18.14 -2.31 -12.14
N HIS A 237 18.00 -0.98 -12.15
CA HIS A 237 18.11 -0.18 -13.36
C HIS A 237 19.51 -0.26 -14.00
N GLN A 238 20.56 -0.40 -13.18
CA GLN A 238 21.96 -0.39 -13.60
C GLN A 238 22.64 -1.73 -13.37
N GLY A 239 22.21 -2.47 -12.36
CA GLY A 239 22.80 -3.75 -11.98
C GLY A 239 22.55 -4.84 -13.02
N THR A 240 23.53 -5.73 -13.12
CA THR A 240 23.51 -6.88 -14.02
C THR A 240 23.95 -8.14 -13.28
N PHE A 241 23.43 -9.27 -13.73
CA PHE A 241 23.83 -10.60 -13.25
C PHE A 241 23.95 -11.51 -14.47
N ASN A 242 25.10 -12.17 -14.63
CA ASN A 242 25.41 -12.99 -15.82
C ASN A 242 25.11 -12.24 -17.13
N GLU A 243 25.56 -10.99 -17.23
CA GLU A 243 25.34 -10.08 -18.38
C GLU A 243 23.88 -9.68 -18.65
N LYS A 244 22.93 -10.11 -17.81
CA LYS A 244 21.51 -9.76 -17.92
C LYS A 244 21.16 -8.58 -17.01
N LYS A 245 20.28 -7.70 -17.49
CA LYS A 245 19.79 -6.54 -16.74
C LYS A 245 18.65 -6.91 -15.79
N GLY A 246 18.34 -6.00 -14.85
CA GLY A 246 17.22 -6.18 -13.92
C GLY A 246 17.58 -6.94 -12.65
N TYR A 247 18.86 -6.91 -12.25
CA TYR A 247 19.36 -7.53 -11.03
C TYR A 247 20.02 -6.49 -10.12
N PRO A 248 19.92 -6.63 -8.79
CA PRO A 248 20.38 -5.61 -7.87
C PRO A 248 21.89 -5.62 -7.68
N THR A 249 22.43 -4.49 -7.24
CA THR A 249 23.81 -4.39 -6.76
C THR A 249 23.88 -4.89 -5.31
N LEU A 250 24.41 -6.09 -5.10
CA LEU A 250 24.43 -6.77 -3.79
C LEU A 250 25.21 -6.01 -2.71
N ALA A 251 26.26 -5.27 -3.10
CA ALA A 251 27.11 -4.51 -2.18
C ALA A 251 26.34 -3.48 -1.32
N LEU A 252 25.15 -3.06 -1.75
CA LEU A 252 24.29 -2.14 -0.98
C LEU A 252 23.86 -2.71 0.37
N ALA A 253 23.81 -4.04 0.52
CA ALA A 253 23.40 -4.68 1.76
C ALA A 253 24.55 -4.87 2.77
N GLN A 254 25.81 -4.60 2.41
CA GLN A 254 26.97 -4.93 3.24
C GLN A 254 26.98 -4.16 4.57
N SER A 255 26.60 -2.88 4.56
CA SER A 255 26.55 -2.05 5.76
C SER A 255 25.54 -2.59 6.78
N GLN A 256 24.38 -3.00 6.29
CA GLN A 256 23.30 -3.57 7.10
C GLN A 256 23.65 -4.99 7.56
N PHE A 257 24.31 -5.79 6.71
CA PHE A 257 24.82 -7.10 7.09
C PHE A 257 25.75 -7.00 8.29
N ASN A 258 26.78 -6.15 8.20
CA ASN A 258 27.77 -5.98 9.26
C ASN A 258 27.13 -5.52 10.59
N LYS A 259 26.07 -4.71 10.52
CA LYS A 259 25.33 -4.25 11.70
C LYS A 259 24.63 -5.39 12.44
N TYR A 260 24.01 -6.32 11.72
CA TYR A 260 23.20 -7.40 12.31
C TYR A 260 23.95 -8.73 12.48
N ALA A 261 25.10 -8.89 11.84
CA ALA A 261 25.94 -10.08 11.96
C ALA A 261 26.49 -10.31 13.38
N SER A 262 26.55 -9.25 14.20
CA SER A 262 27.05 -9.32 15.59
C SER A 262 25.95 -9.47 16.65
N GLU A 263 24.69 -9.68 16.25
CA GLU A 263 23.58 -9.80 17.20
C GLU A 263 23.66 -11.12 17.99
N PRO A 264 23.60 -11.09 19.34
CA PRO A 264 23.78 -12.29 20.16
C PRO A 264 22.64 -13.30 20.01
N GLN A 265 21.44 -12.85 19.60
CA GLN A 265 20.31 -13.75 19.34
C GLN A 265 20.56 -14.69 18.15
N LEU A 266 21.48 -14.33 17.25
CA LEU A 266 21.78 -15.08 16.04
C LEU A 266 22.33 -16.48 16.34
N ALA A 267 23.10 -16.63 17.43
CA ALA A 267 23.66 -17.91 17.85
C ALA A 267 22.57 -18.98 18.02
N LYS A 268 21.43 -18.62 18.65
CA LYS A 268 20.31 -19.55 18.83
C LYS A 268 19.66 -19.99 17.52
N TRP A 269 19.63 -19.10 16.53
CA TRP A 269 19.09 -19.41 15.20
C TRP A 269 20.02 -20.33 14.41
N LEU A 270 21.33 -20.10 14.51
CA LEU A 270 22.36 -20.94 13.87
C LEU A 270 22.51 -22.31 14.55
N GLU A 271 22.28 -22.38 15.87
CA GLU A 271 22.18 -23.66 16.58
C GLU A 271 20.99 -24.48 16.07
N LYS A 272 19.85 -23.84 15.84
CA LYS A 272 18.60 -24.49 15.42
C LYS A 272 18.58 -24.87 13.93
N HIS A 273 19.05 -24.00 13.05
CA HIS A 273 18.96 -24.17 11.60
C HIS A 273 20.36 -24.28 10.99
N LYS A 274 20.74 -25.49 10.58
CA LYS A 274 22.11 -25.80 10.15
C LYS A 274 22.38 -25.56 8.67
N TYR A 275 21.35 -25.27 7.87
CA TYR A 275 21.49 -25.07 6.43
C TYR A 275 21.10 -23.65 6.04
N SER A 276 21.78 -23.08 5.05
CA SER A 276 21.58 -21.69 4.63
C SER A 276 20.13 -21.38 4.27
N ARG A 277 19.46 -22.26 3.51
CA ARG A 277 18.07 -22.02 3.07
C ARG A 277 17.05 -22.30 4.17
N THR A 278 17.28 -23.27 5.06
CA THR A 278 16.37 -23.52 6.20
C THR A 278 16.45 -22.38 7.19
N PHE A 279 17.65 -21.89 7.48
CA PHE A 279 17.90 -20.70 8.28
C PHE A 279 17.20 -19.45 7.71
N LEU A 280 17.39 -19.16 6.42
CA LEU A 280 16.72 -18.03 5.78
C LEU A 280 15.20 -18.20 5.70
N HIS A 281 14.70 -19.42 5.48
CA HIS A 281 13.27 -19.71 5.50
C HIS A 281 12.66 -19.44 6.88
N ALA A 282 13.31 -19.89 7.96
CA ALA A 282 12.86 -19.70 9.33
C ALA A 282 12.92 -18.22 9.75
N ILE A 283 14.00 -17.51 9.41
CA ILE A 283 14.10 -16.06 9.62
C ILE A 283 13.01 -15.32 8.84
N HIS A 284 12.78 -15.68 7.58
CA HIS A 284 11.71 -15.07 6.79
C HIS A 284 10.33 -15.34 7.39
N LYS A 285 10.08 -16.56 7.89
CA LYS A 285 8.86 -16.93 8.62
C LYS A 285 8.63 -16.04 9.84
N GLN A 286 9.68 -15.74 10.59
CA GLN A 286 9.59 -14.82 11.73
C GLN A 286 9.40 -13.35 11.27
N ALA A 287 10.06 -12.94 10.20
CA ALA A 287 9.96 -11.58 9.66
C ALA A 287 8.56 -11.26 9.11
N ILE A 288 7.84 -12.24 8.54
CA ILE A 288 6.46 -12.02 8.04
C ILE A 288 5.43 -11.91 9.18
N GLN A 289 5.70 -12.49 10.36
CA GLN A 289 4.83 -12.37 11.52
C GLN A 289 4.79 -10.94 12.06
N THR A 290 5.88 -10.18 11.89
CA THR A 290 5.95 -8.78 12.35
C THR A 290 5.31 -7.81 11.35
N GLY A 291 5.26 -8.15 10.06
CA GLY A 291 4.59 -7.36 9.04
C GLY A 291 4.71 -7.98 7.65
N LYS A 292 3.95 -7.47 6.68
CA LYS A 292 3.93 -8.03 5.32
C LYS A 292 5.32 -7.91 4.66
N LEU A 293 5.86 -9.03 4.19
CA LEU A 293 7.06 -9.11 3.38
C LEU A 293 6.86 -10.14 2.26
N PRO A 294 6.08 -9.80 1.22
CA PRO A 294 5.84 -10.74 0.13
C PRO A 294 7.09 -10.88 -0.74
N SER A 295 7.30 -12.08 -1.28
CA SER A 295 8.38 -12.41 -2.21
C SER A 295 8.45 -11.51 -3.44
N SER A 296 7.32 -10.89 -3.83
CA SER A 296 7.28 -9.88 -4.89
C SER A 296 8.26 -8.72 -4.67
N GLN A 297 8.65 -8.40 -3.43
CA GLN A 297 9.60 -7.31 -3.13
C GLN A 297 11.05 -7.64 -3.48
N PHE A 298 11.37 -8.91 -3.70
CA PHE A 298 12.70 -9.39 -4.09
C PHE A 298 12.58 -10.35 -5.28
N ARG A 299 11.75 -10.00 -6.27
CA ARG A 299 11.47 -10.82 -7.46
C ARG A 299 12.72 -11.21 -8.26
N TRP A 300 13.77 -10.40 -8.19
CA TRP A 300 15.07 -10.66 -8.81
C TRP A 300 15.74 -11.94 -8.30
N LEU A 301 15.43 -12.37 -7.08
CA LEU A 301 16.01 -13.57 -6.47
C LEU A 301 15.75 -14.83 -7.31
N LYS A 302 14.58 -14.95 -7.95
CA LYS A 302 14.23 -16.13 -8.75
C LYS A 302 15.28 -16.49 -9.82
N GLY A 303 15.89 -15.47 -10.43
CA GLY A 303 16.91 -15.67 -11.46
C GLY A 303 18.33 -15.84 -10.91
N MET A 304 18.57 -15.51 -9.64
CA MET A 304 19.87 -15.63 -8.98
C MET A 304 19.98 -16.93 -8.18
N ASP A 305 18.96 -17.25 -7.39
CA ASP A 305 18.82 -18.51 -6.65
C ASP A 305 17.35 -18.95 -6.68
N ARG A 306 17.06 -19.92 -7.54
CA ARG A 306 15.72 -20.47 -7.74
C ARG A 306 15.23 -21.29 -6.55
N GLY A 307 16.11 -22.07 -5.93
CA GLY A 307 15.77 -22.90 -4.76
C GLY A 307 15.40 -22.03 -3.57
N LEU A 308 16.23 -21.03 -3.28
CA LEU A 308 15.95 -20.08 -2.21
C LEU A 308 14.71 -19.22 -2.50
N TRP A 309 14.47 -18.82 -3.75
CA TRP A 309 13.23 -18.15 -4.14
C TRP A 309 12.00 -18.98 -3.78
N TYR A 310 11.94 -20.26 -4.15
CA TYR A 310 10.78 -21.09 -3.82
C TYR A 310 10.68 -21.40 -2.33
N ALA A 311 11.81 -21.60 -1.64
CA ALA A 311 11.82 -21.72 -0.19
C ALA A 311 11.15 -20.52 0.48
N LEU A 312 11.49 -19.28 0.11
CA LEU A 312 10.87 -18.08 0.68
C LEU A 312 9.42 -17.86 0.23
N ASN A 313 9.04 -18.31 -0.97
CA ASN A 313 7.64 -18.26 -1.44
C ASN A 313 6.72 -19.28 -0.77
N THR A 314 7.30 -20.37 -0.26
CA THR A 314 6.61 -21.40 0.50
C THR A 314 6.33 -20.96 1.93
N THR A 315 7.04 -19.96 2.46
CA THR A 315 6.79 -19.45 3.82
C THR A 315 5.32 -19.03 4.01
N GLY A 316 4.65 -19.62 5.00
CA GLY A 316 3.24 -19.36 5.30
C GLY A 316 2.25 -20.19 4.48
N ARG A 317 2.71 -21.05 3.56
CA ARG A 317 1.87 -22.04 2.87
C ARG A 317 1.77 -23.33 3.69
N LYS A 318 0.70 -24.10 3.45
CA LYS A 318 0.52 -25.44 4.01
C LYS A 318 1.20 -26.54 3.20
N THR A 319 1.42 -26.30 1.91
CA THR A 319 2.00 -27.26 0.98
C THR A 319 3.13 -26.58 0.21
N PRO A 320 4.34 -27.15 0.22
CA PRO A 320 5.49 -26.58 -0.47
C PRO A 320 5.42 -26.81 -1.99
N PHE A 321 6.18 -26.03 -2.74
CA PHE A 321 6.59 -26.42 -4.09
C PHE A 321 7.62 -27.54 -3.99
N ILE A 322 7.68 -28.43 -5.00
CA ILE A 322 8.64 -29.55 -5.03
C ILE A 322 10.10 -29.07 -4.82
N GLU A 323 10.45 -27.95 -5.47
CA GLU A 323 11.77 -27.31 -5.39
C GLU A 323 12.11 -26.70 -4.01
N SER A 324 11.15 -26.69 -3.09
CA SER A 324 11.32 -26.19 -1.72
C SER A 324 10.88 -27.20 -0.66
N ALA A 325 10.48 -28.40 -1.07
CA ALA A 325 9.88 -29.37 -0.19
C ALA A 325 10.88 -29.83 0.89
N ALA A 326 12.13 -30.09 0.50
CA ALA A 326 13.23 -30.38 1.42
C ALA A 326 13.40 -29.29 2.48
N VAL A 327 13.52 -28.03 2.06
CA VAL A 327 13.70 -26.88 2.98
C VAL A 327 12.51 -26.74 3.94
N PHE A 328 11.30 -26.89 3.42
CA PHE A 328 10.07 -26.81 4.22
C PHE A 328 10.00 -27.90 5.28
N THR A 329 10.16 -29.17 4.88
CA THR A 329 10.12 -30.31 5.79
C THR A 329 11.25 -30.27 6.80
N GLN A 330 12.49 -30.01 6.36
CA GLN A 330 13.63 -29.89 7.26
C GLN A 330 13.43 -28.78 8.29
N THR A 331 12.86 -27.62 7.90
CA THR A 331 12.62 -26.53 8.85
C THR A 331 11.56 -26.91 9.89
N LEU A 332 10.54 -27.70 9.50
CA LEU A 332 9.54 -28.21 10.45
C LEU A 332 10.16 -29.19 11.46
N TRP A 333 11.04 -30.08 11.00
CA TRP A 333 11.77 -31.00 11.88
C TRP A 333 12.75 -30.27 12.80
N GLU A 334 13.49 -29.28 12.30
CA GLU A 334 14.38 -28.42 13.10
C GLU A 334 13.59 -27.65 14.16
N GLU A 335 12.40 -27.14 13.81
CA GLU A 335 11.50 -26.51 14.75
C GLU A 335 11.00 -27.46 15.84
N TYR A 336 10.49 -28.62 15.44
CA TYR A 336 9.96 -29.63 16.36
C TYR A 336 11.04 -30.19 17.31
N ALA A 337 12.21 -30.54 16.79
CA ALA A 337 13.31 -31.05 17.59
C ALA A 337 13.77 -30.01 18.62
N SER A 338 13.95 -28.76 18.20
CA SER A 338 14.32 -27.65 19.07
C SER A 338 13.29 -27.40 20.18
N ASP A 339 11.99 -27.46 19.87
CA ASP A 339 10.93 -27.26 20.86
C ASP A 339 10.88 -28.40 21.90
N MET A 340 11.34 -29.59 21.53
CA MET A 340 11.48 -30.76 22.41
C MET A 340 12.84 -30.83 23.13
N GLY A 341 13.76 -29.90 22.85
CA GLY A 341 15.10 -29.86 23.45
C GLY A 341 16.10 -30.84 22.82
N TYR A 342 15.84 -31.31 21.60
CA TYR A 342 16.73 -32.16 20.80
C TYR A 342 17.37 -31.39 19.64
N GLU A 343 18.51 -31.90 19.18
CA GLU A 343 19.19 -31.45 17.96
C GLU A 343 19.16 -32.59 16.93
N LEU A 344 18.89 -32.25 15.67
CA LEU A 344 18.91 -33.24 14.59
C LEU A 344 20.35 -33.60 14.23
N ALA A 345 20.68 -34.89 14.27
CA ALA A 345 21.99 -35.37 13.85
C ALA A 345 22.15 -35.37 12.32
N GLU A 346 21.07 -35.69 11.59
CA GLU A 346 21.06 -35.82 10.14
C GLU A 346 19.82 -35.12 9.54
N PRO A 347 19.90 -34.64 8.29
CA PRO A 347 18.76 -34.08 7.57
C PRO A 347 17.57 -35.04 7.52
N GLN A 348 16.38 -34.52 7.80
CA GLN A 348 15.12 -35.26 7.78
C GLN A 348 14.34 -34.85 6.53
N VAL A 349 14.53 -35.60 5.44
CA VAL A 349 13.86 -35.35 4.15
C VAL A 349 13.01 -36.53 3.67
N ASP A 350 12.93 -37.62 4.43
CA ASP A 350 12.18 -38.83 4.07
C ASP A 350 10.70 -38.56 3.78
N GLU A 351 10.06 -37.69 4.57
CA GLU A 351 8.65 -37.33 4.36
C GLU A 351 8.41 -36.63 3.01
N VAL A 352 9.43 -35.99 2.45
CA VAL A 352 9.33 -35.39 1.11
C VAL A 352 9.24 -36.49 0.06
N VAL A 353 10.06 -37.54 0.20
CA VAL A 353 10.05 -38.70 -0.69
C VAL A 353 8.72 -39.44 -0.58
N ASP A 354 8.22 -39.66 0.64
CA ASP A 354 6.90 -40.26 0.87
C ASP A 354 5.77 -39.44 0.22
N GLY A 355 5.84 -38.11 0.36
CA GLY A 355 4.86 -37.19 -0.23
C GLY A 355 4.84 -37.25 -1.76
N ILE A 356 6.00 -37.36 -2.39
CA ILE A 356 6.14 -37.50 -3.84
C ILE A 356 5.62 -38.87 -4.29
N GLU A 357 6.01 -39.94 -3.61
CA GLU A 357 5.58 -41.29 -3.94
C GLU A 357 4.05 -41.41 -3.87
N ALA A 358 3.45 -40.90 -2.79
CA ALA A 358 1.99 -40.85 -2.64
C ALA A 358 1.32 -40.03 -3.74
N TYR A 359 1.92 -38.90 -4.14
CA TYR A 359 1.42 -38.09 -5.25
C TYR A 359 1.48 -38.84 -6.59
N LEU A 360 2.61 -39.47 -6.91
CA LEU A 360 2.80 -40.18 -8.18
C LEU A 360 1.90 -41.42 -8.29
N ARG A 361 1.69 -42.15 -7.20
CA ARG A 361 0.70 -43.25 -7.14
C ARG A 361 -0.71 -42.72 -7.39
N LYS A 362 -1.07 -41.57 -6.81
CA LYS A 362 -2.39 -40.94 -7.02
C LYS A 362 -2.61 -40.52 -8.47
N VAL A 363 -1.56 -40.11 -9.18
CA VAL A 363 -1.63 -39.72 -10.61
C VAL A 363 -1.55 -40.94 -11.54
N GLY A 364 -1.16 -42.12 -11.02
CA GLY A 364 -1.06 -43.37 -11.79
C GLY A 364 0.26 -43.51 -12.56
N ILE A 365 1.31 -42.80 -12.12
CA ILE A 365 2.67 -42.94 -12.68
C ILE A 365 3.42 -44.08 -12.00
N LEU A 366 3.24 -44.21 -10.67
CA LEU A 366 3.69 -45.36 -9.89
C LEU A 366 2.55 -46.35 -9.71
N ASN A 367 2.89 -47.63 -9.61
CA ASN A 367 1.94 -48.73 -9.41
C ASN A 367 1.45 -48.87 -7.96
#